data_AF-A0A958AA93-F1
#
_entry.id   AF-A0A958AA93-F1
#
_cell.length_a   1.000
_cell.length_b   1.000
_cell.length_c   1.000
_cell.angle_alpha   90.00
_cell.angle_beta   90.00
_cell.angle_gamma   90.00
#
_symmetry.space_group_name_H-M   'P 1'
#
loop_
_entity.id
_entity.type
_entity.pdbx_description
1 polymer ?
#
loop_
_entity_poly.entity_id
_entity_poly.type
_entity_poly.pdbx_seq_one_letter_code
_entity_poly.pdbx_strand_id
1 'polypeptide(L)' 'MATIKLRQVEKRFGEFQAVKPMDLTIDSGEFVVFLGPSGCGKTTTLRMISG' A
#
# COMPACT_ATOMS: atom_id res chain seq x y z
N MET A 1 -9.51 15.04 -8.83
CA MET A 1 -10.04 14.09 -7.85
C MET A 1 -10.03 12.73 -8.51
N ALA A 2 -9.29 11.75 -7.98
CA ALA A 2 -8.98 10.48 -8.66
C ALA A 2 -9.13 9.30 -7.69
N THR A 3 -9.53 8.15 -8.21
CA THR A 3 -9.59 6.88 -7.49
C THR A 3 -8.26 6.15 -7.64
N ILE A 4 -7.75 5.56 -6.55
CA ILE A 4 -6.56 4.70 -6.54
C ILE A 4 -7.00 3.25 -6.37
N LYS A 5 -6.48 2.34 -7.20
CA LYS A 5 -6.74 0.90 -7.10
C LYS A 5 -5.43 0.13 -7.10
N LEU A 6 -5.09 -0.46 -5.95
CA LEU A 6 -4.07 -1.50 -5.84
C LEU A 6 -4.76 -2.84 -6.08
N ARG A 7 -4.24 -3.64 -7.01
CA ARG A 7 -4.75 -4.98 -7.32
C ARG A 7 -3.63 -5.99 -7.16
N GLN A 8 -3.76 -6.87 -6.17
CA GLN A 8 -2.79 -7.91 -5.83
C GLN A 8 -1.34 -7.37 -5.76
N VAL A 9 -1.18 -6.13 -5.28
CA VAL A 9 0.12 -5.47 -5.24
C VAL A 9 0.93 -6.07 -4.11
N GLU A 10 2.17 -6.47 -4.42
CA GLU A 10 3.14 -6.93 -3.44
C GLU A 10 4.48 -6.20 -3.58
N LYS A 11 5.28 -6.25 -2.51
CA LYS A 11 6.65 -5.72 -2.53
C LYS A 11 7.60 -6.64 -1.79
N ARG A 12 8.67 -7.01 -2.49
CA ARG A 12 9.80 -7.76 -1.95
C ARG A 12 11.09 -6.96 -2.08
N PHE A 13 11.96 -7.13 -1.09
CA PHE A 13 13.34 -6.67 -1.09
C PHE A 13 14.23 -7.90 -0.86
N GLY A 14 14.70 -8.51 -1.96
CA GLY A 14 15.31 -9.84 -1.89
C GLY A 14 14.31 -10.87 -1.35
N GLU A 15 14.71 -11.62 -0.32
CA GLU A 15 13.85 -12.61 0.33
C GLU A 15 12.79 -12.00 1.27
N PHE A 16 12.97 -10.74 1.67
CA PHE A 16 12.06 -10.08 2.59
C PHE A 16 10.80 -9.57 1.88
N GLN A 17 9.63 -10.11 2.23
CA GLN A 17 8.33 -9.66 1.74
C GLN A 17 7.79 -8.53 2.62
N ALA A 18 8.05 -7.29 2.22
CA ALA A 18 7.61 -6.09 2.94
C ALA A 18 6.10 -5.82 2.82
N VAL A 19 5.50 -6.19 1.69
CA VAL A 19 4.06 -6.11 1.45
C VAL A 19 3.61 -7.41 0.80
N LYS A 20 2.69 -8.12 1.44
CA LYS A 20 2.01 -9.29 0.87
C LYS A 20 0.99 -8.83 -0.19
N PRO A 21 0.59 -9.68 -1.14
CA PRO A 21 -0.44 -9.34 -2.11
C PRO A 21 -1.66 -8.74 -1.42
N MET A 22 -2.00 -7.50 -1.78
CA MET A 22 -3.16 -6.81 -1.24
C MET A 22 -3.98 -6.15 -2.35
N ASP A 23 -5.29 -6.12 -2.13
CA ASP A 23 -6.21 -5.27 -2.88
C ASP A 23 -6.62 -4.10 -1.99
N LEU A 24 -6.57 -2.89 -2.55
CA LEU A 24 -7.02 -1.68 -1.88
C LEU A 24 -7.64 -0.75 -2.91
N THR A 25 -8.85 -0.28 -2.64
CA THR A 25 -9.49 0.79 -3.40
C THR A 25 -9.62 2.00 -2.49
N ILE A 26 -9.14 3.15 -2.95
CA ILE A 26 -9.34 4.44 -2.31
C ILE A 26 -10.13 5.28 -3.31
N ASP A 27 -11.37 5.57 -2.97
CA ASP A 27 -12.26 6.32 -3.84
C ASP A 27 -11.97 7.82 -3.80
N SER A 28 -12.41 8.50 -4.85
CA SER A 28 -12.14 9.92 -5.01
C SER A 28 -12.75 10.74 -3.86
N GLY A 29 -11.89 11.44 -3.12
CA GLY A 29 -12.30 12.28 -1.99
C GLY A 29 -12.22 11.57 -0.64
N GLU A 30 -11.85 10.29 -0.59
CA GLU A 30 -11.61 9.59 0.67
C GLU A 30 -10.31 10.06 1.34
N PHE A 31 -10.37 10.16 2.67
CA PHE A 31 -9.20 10.36 3.50
C PHE A 31 -8.87 9.06 4.25
N VAL A 32 -7.77 8.41 3.86
CA VAL A 32 -7.38 7.09 4.35
C VAL A 32 -6.12 7.18 5.20
N VAL A 33 -6.10 6.43 6.31
CA VAL A 33 -4.95 6.34 7.23
C VAL A 33 -4.49 4.89 7.33
N PHE A 34 -3.19 4.66 7.18
CA PHE A 34 -2.58 3.35 7.43
C PHE A 34 -2.16 3.22 8.90
N LEU A 35 -2.73 2.25 9.63
CA LEU A 35 -2.41 1.96 11.03
C LEU A 35 -1.80 0.55 11.18
N GLY A 36 -0.81 0.41 12.07
CA GLY A 36 -0.20 -0.88 12.39
C GLY A 36 1.19 -0.75 13.03
N PRO A 37 1.78 -1.85 13.53
CA PRO A 37 3.09 -1.84 14.18
C PRO A 37 4.23 -1.44 13.24
N SER A 38 5.41 -1.11 13.79
CA SER A 38 6.59 -0.82 12.97
C SER A 38 6.94 -2.03 12.08
N GLY A 39 7.34 -1.77 10.84
CA GLY A 39 7.70 -2.83 9.87
C GLY A 39 6.53 -3.49 9.11
N CYS A 40 5.26 -3.15 9.38
CA CYS A 40 4.11 -3.82 8.74
C CYS A 40 3.80 -3.39 7.29
N GLY A 41 4.69 -2.65 6.62
CA GLY A 41 4.54 -2.31 5.20
C GLY A 41 3.82 -0.99 4.87
N LYS A 42 3.46 -0.15 5.86
CA LYS A 42 2.75 1.14 5.64
C LYS A 42 3.51 2.10 4.73
N THR A 43 4.72 2.51 5.14
CA THR A 43 5.56 3.43 4.38
C THR A 43 5.94 2.83 3.02
N THR A 44 6.14 1.51 2.96
CA THR A 44 6.36 0.79 1.70
C THR A 44 5.16 0.92 0.77
N THR A 45 3.93 0.77 1.28
CA THR A 45 2.69 0.92 0.48
C THR A 45 2.51 2.35 -0.01
N LEU A 46 2.72 3.36 0.85
CA LEU A 46 2.66 4.77 0.44
C LEU A 46 3.70 5.11 -0.64
N ARG A 47 4.92 4.59 -0.52
CA ARG A 47 5.97 4.75 -1.55
C ARG A 47 5.63 4.05 -2.87
N MET A 48 4.92 2.93 -2.83
CA MET A 48 4.45 2.30 -4.06
C MET A 48 3.38 3.14 -4.76
N ILE A 49 2.53 3.84 -4.01
CA ILE A 49 1.50 4.73 -4.57
C ILE A 49 2.13 6.00 -5.15
N SER A 50 3.19 6.54 -4.53
CA SER A 50 3.84 7.78 -4.99
C SER A 50 4.65 7.62 -6.29
N GLY A 51 5.00 6.38 -6.65
CA GLY A 51 6.14 6.11 -7.53
C GLY A 51 7.47 6.34 -6.81
#